data_AF-A0A4P2Q8X7-F1
#
_entry.id   AF-A0A4P2Q8X7-F1
#
_cell.length_a   1.000
_cell.length_b   1.000
_cell.length_c   1.000
_cell.angle_alpha   90.00
_cell.angle_beta   90.00
_cell.angle_gamma   90.00
#
_symmetry.space_group_name_H-M   'P 1'
#
loop_
_entity.id
_entity.type
_entity.pdbx_description
1 polymer ?
#
loop_
_entity_poly.entity_id
_entity_poly.type
_entity_poly.pdbx_seq_one_letter_code
_entity_poly.pdbx_strand_id
1 'polypeptide(L)'
;MHATVVIFPGSNADAEMIHTLRDVLQVRTSTAWHRDAELPAGTDLVAIPGGFSYGDYLRCGAIARTSPIVPAIRRHAERGGLVLGVCNGFQILTEAGLLPGALTRNAHLRFECRDIFVTPRAEGPFTSGLPRVLRLPIAHAEGRYQADPETLRRLVADRAIALQYCDREGVVGGDANPNGSAMDIAGIYGGPRRNVLGLMPHPERMSQPFQGCADGRAIFDAVLRHAHAGRSASAAASAP
;
A
#
# COMPACT_ATOMS: atom_id res chain seq x y z
N MET A 1 -8.13 10.33 13.25
CA MET A 1 -7.95 9.02 12.59
C MET A 1 -7.15 8.12 13.53
N HIS A 2 -7.47 6.82 13.58
CA HIS A 2 -6.72 5.79 14.29
C HIS A 2 -6.15 4.79 13.28
N ALA A 3 -4.82 4.70 13.23
CA ALA A 3 -4.11 3.74 12.38
C ALA A 3 -3.65 2.52 13.20
N THR A 4 -3.70 1.35 12.58
CA THR A 4 -3.19 0.10 13.14
C THR A 4 -2.16 -0.50 12.20
N VAL A 5 -0.93 -0.68 12.70
CA VAL A 5 0.14 -1.37 11.97
C VAL A 5 0.10 -2.86 12.32
N VAL A 6 -0.14 -3.71 11.32
CA VAL A 6 -0.19 -5.16 11.51
C VAL A 6 1.19 -5.75 11.30
N ILE A 7 1.73 -6.42 12.32
CA ILE A 7 3.08 -6.95 12.31
C ILE A 7 3.04 -8.47 12.10
N PHE A 8 3.67 -8.92 11.02
CA PHE A 8 3.91 -10.33 10.73
C PHE A 8 5.34 -10.72 11.12
N PRO A 9 5.61 -11.98 11.51
CA PRO A 9 6.97 -12.44 11.78
C PRO A 9 7.86 -12.22 10.55
N GLY A 10 8.99 -11.51 10.69
CA GLY A 10 9.88 -11.16 9.57
C GLY A 10 9.54 -9.83 8.87
N SER A 11 8.52 -9.10 9.33
CA SER A 11 8.36 -7.67 8.97
C SER A 11 9.60 -6.90 9.43
N ASN A 12 10.02 -5.90 8.65
CA ASN A 12 11.20 -5.09 8.98
C ASN A 12 11.07 -3.60 8.63
N ALA A 13 9.92 -3.18 8.10
CA ALA A 13 9.59 -1.79 7.84
C ALA A 13 8.49 -1.27 8.78
N ASP A 14 8.16 -2.02 9.84
CA ASP A 14 7.12 -1.70 10.80
C ASP A 14 7.49 -0.50 11.66
N ALA A 15 8.76 -0.37 12.06
CA ALA A 15 9.23 0.77 12.86
C ALA A 15 9.10 2.09 12.09
N GLU A 16 9.50 2.14 10.81
CA GLU A 16 9.39 3.33 9.97
C GLU A 16 7.92 3.67 9.68
N MET A 17 7.07 2.66 9.47
CA MET A 17 5.63 2.85 9.30
C MET A 17 4.98 3.43 10.57
N ILE A 18 5.31 2.88 11.75
CA ILE A 18 4.82 3.38 13.04
C ILE A 18 5.31 4.82 13.28
N HIS A 19 6.59 5.09 13.06
CA HIS A 19 7.17 6.44 13.21
C HIS A 19 6.48 7.44 12.28
N THR A 20 6.28 7.08 11.01
CA THR A 20 5.60 7.96 10.05
C THR A 20 4.17 8.28 10.50
N LEU A 21 3.40 7.29 10.92
CA LEU A 21 2.02 7.49 11.37
C LEU A 21 1.95 8.26 12.71
N ARG A 22 2.72 7.83 13.71
CA ARG A 22 2.64 8.35 15.08
C ARG A 22 3.39 9.68 15.25
N ASP A 23 4.61 9.77 14.76
CA ASP A 23 5.52 10.85 15.12
C ASP A 23 5.57 11.94 14.05
N VAL A 24 5.46 11.57 12.76
CA VAL A 24 5.45 12.52 11.64
C VAL A 24 4.06 13.08 11.39
N LEU A 25 3.04 12.22 11.32
CA LEU A 25 1.65 12.62 11.04
C LEU A 25 0.82 12.86 12.31
N GLN A 26 1.35 12.49 13.48
CA GLN A 26 0.71 12.73 14.77
C GLN A 26 -0.69 12.11 14.88
N VAL A 27 -0.90 10.93 14.28
CA VAL A 27 -2.15 10.19 14.43
C VAL A 27 -2.06 9.09 15.49
N ARG A 28 -3.18 8.83 16.16
CA ARG A 28 -3.28 7.69 17.08
C ARG A 28 -2.88 6.43 16.33
N THR A 29 -1.86 5.75 16.82
CA THR A 29 -1.27 4.58 16.17
C THR A 29 -1.19 3.45 17.18
N SER A 30 -1.74 2.30 16.81
CA SER A 30 -1.64 1.05 17.56
C SER A 30 -0.99 -0.02 16.69
N THR A 31 -0.53 -1.09 17.32
CA THR A 31 -0.03 -2.28 16.62
C THR A 31 -1.00 -3.43 16.81
N ALA A 32 -1.02 -4.37 15.87
CA ALA A 32 -1.71 -5.65 15.99
C ALA A 32 -0.75 -6.77 15.59
N TRP A 33 -0.72 -7.84 16.36
CA TRP A 33 0.09 -9.01 16.06
C TRP A 33 -0.65 -9.94 15.09
N HIS A 34 0.08 -10.63 14.22
CA HIS A 34 -0.56 -11.49 13.21
C HIS A 34 -1.47 -12.60 13.79
N ARG A 35 -1.26 -12.99 15.05
CA ARG A 35 -2.09 -13.99 15.75
C ARG A 35 -3.34 -13.41 16.41
N ASP A 36 -3.48 -12.09 16.47
CA ASP A 36 -4.67 -11.47 17.02
C ASP A 36 -5.88 -11.79 16.13
N ALA A 37 -7.04 -12.04 16.73
CA ALA A 37 -8.27 -12.37 16.00
C ALA A 37 -9.03 -11.12 15.53
N GLU A 38 -8.79 -9.98 16.17
CA GLU A 38 -9.48 -8.71 15.93
C GLU A 38 -8.48 -7.57 15.81
N LEU A 39 -8.88 -6.55 15.04
CA LEU A 39 -8.17 -5.27 15.02
C LEU A 39 -8.52 -4.47 16.28
N PRO A 40 -7.62 -3.60 16.77
CA PRO A 40 -7.94 -2.64 17.83
C PRO A 40 -9.23 -1.87 17.56
N ALA A 41 -10.02 -1.62 18.60
CA ALA A 41 -11.30 -0.93 18.44
C ALA A 41 -11.10 0.48 17.83
N GLY A 42 -11.97 0.82 16.88
CA GLY A 42 -11.96 2.12 16.21
C GLY A 42 -10.83 2.32 15.22
N THR A 43 -10.17 1.27 14.73
CA THR A 43 -9.23 1.36 13.59
C THR A 43 -9.93 1.97 12.37
N ASP A 44 -9.39 3.06 11.85
CA ASP A 44 -9.80 3.68 10.59
C ASP A 44 -8.91 3.18 9.41
N LEU A 45 -7.60 3.06 9.66
CA LEU A 45 -6.58 2.63 8.71
C LEU A 45 -5.85 1.39 9.22
N VAL A 46 -5.78 0.33 8.42
CA VAL A 46 -4.85 -0.78 8.60
C VAL A 46 -3.65 -0.55 7.69
N ALA A 47 -2.45 -0.55 8.25
CA ALA A 47 -1.19 -0.52 7.50
C ALA A 47 -0.46 -1.85 7.67
N ILE A 48 -0.12 -2.50 6.56
CA ILE A 48 0.69 -3.72 6.52
C ILE A 48 2.05 -3.30 5.95
N PRO A 49 3.10 -3.28 6.78
CA PRO A 49 4.42 -2.79 6.39
C PRO A 49 5.15 -3.77 5.48
N GLY A 50 6.26 -3.30 4.91
CA GLY A 50 7.19 -4.14 4.17
C GLY A 50 8.06 -5.03 5.05
N GLY A 51 8.86 -5.87 4.39
CA GLY A 51 9.79 -6.80 5.01
C GLY A 51 9.86 -8.12 4.26
N PHE A 52 10.17 -9.18 4.98
CA PHE A 52 10.24 -10.55 4.46
C PHE A 52 9.44 -11.44 5.40
N SER A 53 8.10 -11.30 5.38
CA SER A 53 7.27 -12.10 6.29
C SER A 53 7.54 -13.59 6.10
N TYR A 54 7.86 -14.27 7.19
CA TYR A 54 8.33 -15.67 7.21
C TYR A 54 9.56 -15.94 6.31
N GLY A 55 10.41 -14.93 6.12
CA GLY A 55 11.61 -15.00 5.28
C GLY A 55 11.30 -15.19 3.78
N ASP A 56 10.04 -14.99 3.36
CA ASP A 56 9.53 -15.33 2.04
C ASP A 56 9.87 -16.78 1.60
N TYR A 57 10.03 -17.71 2.56
CA TYR A 57 10.62 -19.05 2.33
C TYR A 57 9.87 -19.91 1.32
N LEU A 58 8.54 -19.81 1.25
CA LEU A 58 7.73 -20.50 0.24
C LEU A 58 7.57 -19.61 -1.00
N ARG A 59 7.01 -18.43 -0.76
CA ARG A 59 6.78 -17.33 -1.70
C ARG A 59 6.42 -16.09 -0.87
N CYS A 60 6.74 -14.90 -1.35
CA CYS A 60 6.47 -13.68 -0.61
C CYS A 60 5.00 -13.56 -0.16
N GLY A 61 4.79 -13.30 1.13
CA GLY A 61 3.46 -13.15 1.74
C GLY A 61 2.57 -14.40 1.81
N ALA A 62 2.97 -15.53 1.21
CA ALA A 62 2.09 -16.70 1.07
C ALA A 62 1.80 -17.42 2.40
N ILE A 63 2.74 -17.40 3.35
CA ILE A 63 2.52 -17.94 4.70
C ILE A 63 1.72 -16.96 5.55
N ALA A 64 1.98 -15.65 5.40
CA ALA A 64 1.29 -14.62 6.17
C ALA A 64 -0.23 -14.60 5.94
N ARG A 65 -0.72 -14.97 4.74
CA ARG A 65 -2.16 -15.00 4.43
C ARG A 65 -2.98 -15.90 5.34
N THR A 66 -2.38 -16.91 5.97
CA THR A 66 -3.08 -17.85 6.86
C THR A 66 -3.14 -17.36 8.31
N SER A 67 -2.66 -16.15 8.58
CA SER A 67 -2.61 -15.61 9.94
C SER A 67 -4.02 -15.25 10.47
N PRO A 68 -4.28 -15.48 11.78
CA PRO A 68 -5.57 -15.19 12.42
C PRO A 68 -6.11 -13.76 12.23
N ILE A 69 -5.23 -12.77 12.02
CA ILE A 69 -5.65 -11.37 11.81
C ILE A 69 -6.29 -11.12 10.43
N VAL A 70 -6.01 -11.96 9.43
CA VAL A 70 -6.40 -11.72 8.04
C VAL A 70 -7.93 -11.63 7.86
N PRO A 71 -8.76 -12.49 8.48
CA PRO A 71 -10.20 -12.31 8.53
C PRO A 71 -10.65 -10.93 9.06
N ALA A 72 -9.99 -10.39 10.09
CA ALA A 72 -10.32 -9.07 10.62
C ALA A 72 -10.00 -7.94 9.63
N ILE A 73 -8.86 -8.04 8.93
CA ILE A 73 -8.48 -7.10 7.86
C ILE A 73 -9.50 -7.14 6.72
N ARG A 74 -9.95 -8.34 6.31
CA ARG A 74 -11.00 -8.50 5.28
C ARG A 74 -12.30 -7.84 5.71
N ARG A 75 -12.79 -8.14 6.91
CA ARG A 75 -14.01 -7.52 7.45
C ARG A 75 -13.90 -6.00 7.53
N HIS A 76 -12.72 -5.47 7.88
CA HIS A 76 -12.45 -4.03 7.89
C HIS A 76 -12.56 -3.43 6.50
N ALA A 77 -11.93 -4.04 5.49
CA ALA A 77 -12.01 -3.60 4.10
C ALA A 77 -13.44 -3.68 3.53
N GLU A 78 -14.20 -4.73 3.83
CA GLU A 78 -15.59 -4.90 3.36
C GLU A 78 -16.52 -3.81 3.88
N ARG A 79 -16.30 -3.33 5.11
CA ARG A 79 -17.05 -2.21 5.70
C ARG A 79 -16.58 -0.84 5.20
N GLY A 80 -15.62 -0.78 4.29
CA GLY A 80 -15.07 0.46 3.73
C GLY A 80 -13.91 1.07 4.52
N GLY A 81 -13.38 0.36 5.52
CA GLY A 81 -12.18 0.77 6.24
C GLY A 81 -10.95 0.78 5.33
N LEU A 82 -10.00 1.69 5.59
CA LEU A 82 -8.83 1.84 4.73
C LEU A 82 -7.79 0.76 5.04
N VAL A 83 -7.18 0.19 3.99
CA VAL A 83 -6.09 -0.78 4.10
C VAL A 83 -4.96 -0.38 3.15
N LEU A 84 -3.75 -0.23 3.68
CA LEU A 84 -2.53 0.06 2.93
C LEU A 84 -1.55 -1.10 3.10
N GLY A 85 -1.20 -1.80 2.03
CA GLY A 85 -0.12 -2.79 2.02
C GLY A 85 1.09 -2.26 1.25
N VAL A 86 2.22 -2.13 1.94
CA VAL A 86 3.47 -1.62 1.36
C VAL A 86 4.48 -2.75 1.16
N CYS A 87 5.06 -2.85 -0.03
CA CYS A 87 6.04 -3.86 -0.42
C CYS A 87 5.55 -5.28 -0.07
N ASN A 88 6.05 -5.88 1.01
CA ASN A 88 5.54 -7.17 1.51
C ASN A 88 4.07 -7.15 1.91
N GLY A 89 3.57 -6.02 2.40
CA GLY A 89 2.14 -5.84 2.62
C GLY A 89 1.31 -5.96 1.34
N PHE A 90 1.80 -5.49 0.19
CA PHE A 90 1.10 -5.67 -1.09
C PHE A 90 1.07 -7.16 -1.49
N GLN A 91 2.22 -7.84 -1.36
CA GLN A 91 2.32 -9.29 -1.60
C GLN A 91 1.31 -10.07 -0.74
N ILE A 92 1.26 -9.79 0.57
CA ILE A 92 0.30 -10.38 1.51
C ILE A 92 -1.15 -10.12 1.07
N LEU A 93 -1.49 -8.90 0.66
CA LEU A 93 -2.85 -8.56 0.22
C LEU A 93 -3.27 -9.32 -1.05
N THR A 94 -2.34 -9.54 -1.99
CA THR A 94 -2.62 -10.37 -3.18
C THR A 94 -2.78 -11.85 -2.81
N GLU A 95 -1.91 -12.38 -1.95
CA GLU A 95 -1.98 -13.77 -1.47
C GLU A 95 -3.24 -14.04 -0.65
N ALA A 96 -3.70 -13.06 0.11
CA ALA A 96 -4.94 -13.12 0.87
C ALA A 96 -6.19 -12.91 -0.03
N GLY A 97 -6.04 -12.59 -1.32
CA GLY A 97 -7.17 -12.33 -2.22
C GLY A 97 -7.97 -11.07 -1.85
N LEU A 98 -7.34 -10.09 -1.20
CA LEU A 98 -7.89 -8.75 -1.05
C LEU A 98 -7.57 -7.86 -2.26
N LEU A 99 -6.51 -8.20 -3.00
CA LEU A 99 -6.12 -7.58 -4.26
C LEU A 99 -5.94 -8.65 -5.35
N PRO A 100 -6.25 -8.35 -6.61
CA PRO A 100 -6.08 -9.30 -7.71
C PRO A 100 -4.63 -9.33 -8.21
N GLY A 101 -4.28 -10.39 -8.95
CA GLY A 101 -2.95 -10.60 -9.51
C GLY A 101 -1.97 -11.19 -8.50
N ALA A 102 -0.69 -11.14 -8.83
CA ALA A 102 0.40 -11.67 -8.01
C ALA A 102 1.67 -10.85 -8.18
N LEU A 103 2.51 -10.85 -7.15
CA LEU A 103 3.85 -10.28 -7.17
C LEU A 103 4.84 -11.44 -7.33
N THR A 104 5.76 -11.30 -8.27
CA THR A 104 6.74 -12.34 -8.62
C THR A 104 8.15 -11.77 -8.62
N ARG A 105 9.16 -12.64 -8.75
CA ARG A 105 10.55 -12.22 -8.93
C ARG A 105 10.68 -11.16 -10.02
N ASN A 106 11.51 -10.15 -9.75
CA ASN A 106 11.88 -9.12 -10.72
C ASN A 106 12.35 -9.80 -12.03
N ALA A 107 12.04 -9.22 -13.18
CA ALA A 107 12.32 -9.84 -14.49
C ALA A 107 13.80 -10.20 -14.70
N HIS A 108 14.71 -9.40 -14.12
CA HIS A 108 16.16 -9.59 -14.19
C HIS A 108 16.71 -10.42 -13.00
N LEU A 109 15.84 -10.95 -12.13
CA LEU A 109 16.14 -11.88 -11.03
C LEU A 109 17.11 -11.35 -9.96
N ARG A 110 17.18 -10.03 -9.76
CA ARG A 110 17.99 -9.40 -8.68
C ARG A 110 17.12 -8.59 -7.74
N PHE A 111 17.63 -8.36 -6.54
CA PHE A 111 17.06 -7.42 -5.59
C PHE A 111 17.35 -5.99 -6.06
N GLU A 112 16.33 -5.13 -6.05
CA GLU A 112 16.44 -3.72 -6.38
C GLU A 112 16.28 -2.88 -5.11
N CYS A 113 17.24 -1.98 -4.88
CA CYS A 113 17.27 -1.04 -3.76
C CYS A 113 17.72 0.33 -4.25
N ARG A 114 16.76 1.18 -4.60
CA ARG A 114 17.04 2.51 -5.17
C ARG A 114 15.81 3.41 -5.08
N ASP A 115 16.02 4.70 -5.29
CA ASP A 115 14.92 5.62 -5.52
C ASP A 115 14.40 5.49 -6.96
N ILE A 116 13.08 5.52 -7.12
CA ILE A 116 12.37 5.48 -8.39
C ILE A 116 11.31 6.57 -8.43
N PHE A 117 10.77 6.82 -9.61
CA PHE A 117 9.69 7.78 -9.80
C PHE A 117 8.39 7.03 -10.12
N VAL A 118 7.30 7.53 -9.54
CA VAL A 118 5.95 7.03 -9.82
C VAL A 118 5.00 8.19 -10.07
N THR A 119 3.98 7.94 -10.88
CA THR A 119 2.92 8.89 -11.20
C THR A 119 1.54 8.31 -10.87
N PRO A 120 0.64 9.08 -10.22
CA PRO A 120 -0.72 8.62 -9.92
C PRO A 120 -1.56 8.54 -11.20
N ARG A 121 -2.41 7.51 -11.32
CA ARG A 121 -3.27 7.26 -12.50
C ARG A 121 -4.77 7.25 -12.20
N ALA A 122 -5.12 7.03 -10.94
CA ALA A 122 -6.49 7.06 -10.48
C ALA A 122 -6.57 7.88 -9.19
N GLU A 123 -7.64 8.66 -9.06
CA GLU A 123 -7.98 9.32 -7.81
C GLU A 123 -8.63 8.32 -6.85
N GLY A 124 -8.27 8.44 -5.57
CA GLY A 124 -8.80 7.59 -4.52
C GLY A 124 -8.34 8.05 -3.14
N PRO A 125 -8.71 7.30 -2.07
CA PRO A 125 -8.40 7.66 -0.69
C PRO A 125 -6.92 7.87 -0.40
N PHE A 126 -6.04 7.29 -1.23
CA PHE A 126 -4.59 7.31 -1.04
C PHE A 126 -3.83 8.17 -2.07
N THR A 127 -4.51 8.64 -3.12
CA THR A 127 -3.88 9.40 -4.23
C THR A 127 -4.46 10.80 -4.43
N SER A 128 -5.50 11.16 -3.68
CA SER A 128 -6.11 12.49 -3.75
C SER A 128 -5.08 13.59 -3.42
N GLY A 129 -4.85 14.50 -4.37
CA GLY A 129 -3.94 15.64 -4.18
C GLY A 129 -2.45 15.28 -4.18
N LEU A 130 -2.07 14.13 -4.72
CA LEU A 130 -0.67 13.82 -4.96
C LEU A 130 -0.08 14.71 -6.07
N PRO A 131 1.24 15.01 -6.01
CA PRO A 131 1.92 15.65 -7.12
C PRO A 131 1.95 14.74 -8.34
N ARG A 132 2.23 15.33 -9.52
CA ARG A 132 2.31 14.60 -10.79
C ARG A 132 3.34 13.47 -10.75
N VAL A 133 4.46 13.68 -10.07
CA VAL A 133 5.54 12.70 -9.91
C VAL A 133 5.92 12.65 -8.44
N LEU A 134 6.10 11.44 -7.91
CA LEU A 134 6.67 11.19 -6.59
C LEU A 134 7.97 10.42 -6.75
N ARG A 135 9.00 10.81 -5.99
CA ARG A 135 10.19 9.99 -5.80
C ARG A 135 10.04 9.14 -4.55
N LEU A 136 10.09 7.82 -4.70
CA LEU A 136 9.93 6.86 -3.60
C LEU A 136 11.02 5.79 -3.67
N PRO A 137 11.49 5.26 -2.52
CA PRO A 137 12.43 4.16 -2.49
C PRO A 137 11.72 2.81 -2.76
N ILE A 138 12.42 1.90 -3.42
CA ILE A 138 12.05 0.48 -3.52
C ILE A 138 13.12 -0.38 -2.83
N ALA A 139 12.71 -1.54 -2.32
CA ALA A 139 13.58 -2.53 -1.71
C ALA A 139 12.96 -3.93 -1.86
N HIS A 140 13.08 -4.56 -3.04
CA HIS A 140 12.43 -5.85 -3.31
C HIS A 140 13.16 -6.74 -4.33
N ALA A 141 13.10 -8.06 -4.12
CA ALA A 141 13.43 -9.07 -5.13
C ALA A 141 12.18 -9.61 -5.85
N GLU A 142 11.01 -9.52 -5.21
CA GLU A 142 9.73 -10.04 -5.73
C GLU A 142 8.69 -8.92 -5.91
N GLY A 143 9.03 -7.87 -6.64
CA GLY A 143 8.15 -6.71 -6.84
C GLY A 143 7.40 -6.68 -8.16
N ARG A 144 7.60 -7.68 -9.03
CA ARG A 144 7.03 -7.69 -10.38
C ARG A 144 5.55 -8.07 -10.34
N TYR A 145 4.68 -7.09 -10.52
CA TYR A 145 3.24 -7.29 -10.62
C TYR A 145 2.87 -7.98 -11.93
N GLN A 146 2.10 -9.06 -11.83
CA GLN A 146 1.60 -9.84 -12.95
C GLN A 146 0.13 -10.20 -12.70
N ALA A 147 -0.65 -10.21 -13.78
CA ALA A 147 -2.01 -10.70 -13.77
C ALA A 147 -2.38 -11.22 -15.17
N ASP A 148 -3.43 -12.02 -15.24
CA ASP A 148 -3.95 -12.48 -16.52
C ASP A 148 -4.59 -11.32 -17.33
N PRO A 149 -4.76 -11.47 -18.66
CA PRO A 149 -5.27 -10.40 -19.50
C PRO A 149 -6.68 -9.89 -19.14
N GLU A 150 -7.55 -10.74 -18.57
CA GLU A 150 -8.88 -10.31 -18.11
C GLU A 150 -8.76 -9.42 -16.87
N THR A 151 -7.95 -9.84 -15.90
CA THR A 151 -7.66 -9.04 -14.72
C THR A 151 -7.05 -7.68 -15.08
N LEU A 152 -6.07 -7.64 -15.99
CA LEU A 152 -5.48 -6.36 -16.43
C LEU A 152 -6.51 -5.45 -17.11
N ARG A 153 -7.36 -5.99 -17.98
CA ARG A 153 -8.44 -5.22 -18.61
C ARG A 153 -9.41 -4.65 -17.58
N ARG A 154 -9.78 -5.42 -16.55
CA ARG A 154 -10.62 -4.95 -15.44
C ARG A 154 -9.96 -3.83 -14.65
N LEU A 155 -8.67 -3.97 -14.31
CA LEU A 155 -7.95 -2.91 -13.58
C LEU A 155 -7.95 -1.57 -14.32
N VAL A 156 -7.84 -1.60 -15.66
CA VAL A 156 -7.95 -0.40 -16.49
C VAL A 156 -9.37 0.15 -16.48
N ALA A 157 -10.38 -0.70 -16.74
CA ALA A 157 -11.78 -0.31 -16.80
C ALA A 157 -12.28 0.30 -15.48
N ASP A 158 -11.90 -0.29 -14.36
CA ASP A 158 -12.32 0.13 -13.02
C ASP A 158 -11.49 1.31 -12.47
N ARG A 159 -10.51 1.78 -13.25
CA ARG A 159 -9.52 2.78 -12.82
C ARG A 159 -8.86 2.37 -11.50
N ALA A 160 -8.48 1.10 -11.41
CA ALA A 160 -7.88 0.50 -10.23
C ALA A 160 -6.35 0.51 -10.27
N ILE A 161 -5.72 0.97 -11.36
CA ILE A 161 -4.28 1.25 -11.36
C ILE A 161 -4.05 2.56 -10.61
N ALA A 162 -3.50 2.49 -9.40
CA ALA A 162 -3.30 3.65 -8.54
C ALA A 162 -2.06 4.43 -8.95
N LEU A 163 -0.93 3.73 -9.11
CA LEU A 163 0.39 4.31 -9.36
C LEU A 163 1.13 3.48 -10.41
N GLN A 164 1.79 4.15 -11.35
CA GLN A 164 2.68 3.53 -12.33
C GLN A 164 4.10 4.06 -12.19
N TYR A 165 5.09 3.22 -12.47
CA TYR A 165 6.48 3.63 -12.63
C TYR A 165 6.60 4.59 -13.83
N CYS A 166 7.40 5.64 -13.66
CA CYS A 166 7.63 6.64 -14.68
C CYS A 166 9.06 7.19 -14.61
N ASP A 167 9.46 7.99 -15.60
CA ASP A 167 10.66 8.82 -15.50
C ASP A 167 10.45 10.06 -14.61
N ARG A 168 11.46 10.94 -14.57
CA ARG A 168 11.45 12.16 -13.73
C ARG A 168 10.40 13.17 -14.19
N GLU A 169 10.00 13.09 -15.45
CA GLU A 169 9.03 13.95 -16.12
C GLU A 169 7.60 13.38 -16.04
N GLY A 170 7.44 12.18 -15.48
CA GLY A 170 6.16 11.51 -15.30
C GLY A 170 5.69 10.73 -16.53
N VAL A 171 6.58 10.43 -17.47
CA VAL A 171 6.29 9.61 -18.64
C VAL A 171 6.41 8.13 -18.26
N VAL A 172 5.37 7.36 -18.57
CA VAL A 172 5.31 5.91 -18.30
C VAL A 172 5.85 5.14 -19.50
N GLY A 173 6.61 4.08 -19.23
CA GLY A 173 7.25 3.23 -20.22
C GLY A 173 8.78 3.36 -20.23
N GLY A 174 9.41 2.75 -21.25
CA GLY A 174 10.87 2.70 -21.36
C GLY A 174 11.53 1.95 -20.20
N ASP A 175 12.66 2.47 -19.71
CA ASP A 175 13.48 1.84 -18.66
C ASP A 175 13.08 2.23 -17.23
N ALA A 176 11.96 2.96 -17.05
CA ALA A 176 11.49 3.41 -15.74
C ALA A 176 11.04 2.26 -14.84
N ASN A 177 10.55 1.17 -15.43
CA ASN A 177 10.03 0.01 -14.72
C ASN A 177 11.17 -0.84 -14.14
N PRO A 178 11.36 -0.86 -12.81
CA PRO A 178 12.53 -1.47 -12.20
C PRO A 178 12.46 -3.01 -12.18
N ASN A 179 11.27 -3.60 -12.28
CA ASN A 179 11.05 -5.02 -12.01
C ASN A 179 10.35 -5.78 -13.14
N GLY A 180 9.91 -5.08 -14.19
CA GLY A 180 9.18 -5.65 -15.32
C GLY A 180 7.70 -5.90 -15.02
N SER A 181 7.10 -5.12 -14.11
CA SER A 181 5.66 -5.19 -13.82
C SER A 181 4.83 -5.00 -15.09
N ALA A 182 3.75 -5.76 -15.23
CA ALA A 182 2.76 -5.54 -16.29
C ALA A 182 2.23 -4.09 -16.24
N MET A 183 2.16 -3.44 -17.40
CA MET A 183 1.69 -2.06 -17.55
C MET A 183 2.41 -1.07 -16.61
N ASP A 184 3.67 -1.32 -16.27
CA ASP A 184 4.45 -0.46 -15.36
C ASP A 184 3.77 -0.22 -14.00
N ILE A 185 2.94 -1.16 -13.55
CA ILE A 185 2.16 -1.03 -12.30
C ILE A 185 3.10 -1.05 -11.09
N ALA A 186 3.04 0.02 -10.30
CA ALA A 186 3.69 0.14 -8.99
C ALA A 186 2.71 -0.08 -7.83
N GLY A 187 1.43 0.19 -8.04
CA GLY A 187 0.39 -0.05 -7.04
C GLY A 187 -1.03 -0.05 -7.62
N ILE A 188 -1.92 -0.79 -6.97
CA ILE A 188 -3.32 -0.99 -7.40
C ILE A 188 -4.29 -0.81 -6.25
N TYR A 189 -5.50 -0.40 -6.59
CA TYR A 189 -6.66 -0.38 -5.72
C TYR A 189 -7.43 -1.70 -5.76
N GLY A 190 -8.14 -1.97 -4.66
CA GLY A 190 -9.18 -2.97 -4.56
C GLY A 190 -10.18 -2.64 -3.44
N GLY A 191 -11.01 -3.61 -3.10
CA GLY A 191 -12.13 -3.43 -2.17
C GLY A 191 -13.31 -2.65 -2.79
N PRO A 192 -14.48 -2.69 -2.14
CA PRO A 192 -15.73 -2.16 -2.70
C PRO A 192 -15.71 -0.63 -2.90
N ARG A 193 -14.79 0.09 -2.25
CA ARG A 193 -14.70 1.55 -2.31
C ARG A 193 -13.33 2.04 -2.76
N ARG A 194 -12.53 1.19 -3.43
CA ARG A 194 -11.09 1.45 -3.70
C ARG A 194 -10.32 1.79 -2.42
N ASN A 195 -10.73 1.16 -1.32
CA ASN A 195 -10.26 1.40 0.04
C ASN A 195 -9.11 0.48 0.45
N VAL A 196 -8.71 -0.45 -0.41
CA VAL A 196 -7.49 -1.25 -0.25
C VAL A 196 -6.47 -0.79 -1.29
N LEU A 197 -5.29 -0.34 -0.87
CA LEU A 197 -4.16 -0.01 -1.73
C LEU A 197 -3.02 -0.98 -1.49
N GLY A 198 -2.56 -1.63 -2.54
CA GLY A 198 -1.27 -2.31 -2.58
C GLY A 198 -0.24 -1.45 -3.30
N LEU A 199 0.94 -1.27 -2.71
CA LEU A 199 1.99 -0.40 -3.24
C LEU A 199 3.37 -1.03 -3.05
N MET A 200 4.16 -1.17 -4.11
CA MET A 200 5.52 -1.71 -4.00
C MET A 200 6.56 -0.72 -3.43
N PRO A 201 6.62 0.55 -3.88
CA PRO A 201 7.47 1.55 -3.25
C PRO A 201 7.13 1.81 -1.78
N HIS A 202 8.11 2.29 -1.00
CA HIS A 202 8.03 2.53 0.44
C HIS A 202 7.81 4.02 0.77
N PRO A 203 6.56 4.53 0.83
CA PRO A 203 6.30 5.93 1.19
C PRO A 203 6.73 6.29 2.61
N GLU A 204 6.68 5.36 3.55
CA GLU A 204 7.12 5.53 4.94
C GLU A 204 8.64 5.79 5.05
N ARG A 205 9.42 5.39 4.04
CA ARG A 205 10.87 5.64 3.98
C ARG A 205 11.25 6.96 3.30
N MET A 206 10.27 7.76 2.89
CA MET A 206 10.46 9.05 2.19
C MET A 206 9.40 10.09 2.60
N SER A 207 9.12 10.16 3.90
CA SER A 207 8.08 11.02 4.49
C SER A 207 8.65 12.26 5.20
N GLN A 208 9.97 12.40 5.32
CA GLN A 208 10.63 13.53 5.97
C GLN A 208 11.82 14.05 5.16
N PRO A 209 12.08 15.37 5.12
CA PRO A 209 13.12 15.97 4.27
C PRO A 209 14.51 15.36 4.40
N PHE A 210 14.92 14.92 5.60
CA PHE A 210 16.24 14.33 5.83
C PHE A 210 16.44 12.97 5.12
N GLN A 211 15.35 12.32 4.67
CA GLN A 211 15.39 11.09 3.88
C GLN A 211 15.69 11.37 2.39
N GLY A 212 15.81 12.64 2.00
CA GLY A 212 16.15 13.09 0.65
C GLY A 212 15.03 13.91 -0.01
N CYS A 213 13.77 13.60 0.26
CA CYS A 213 12.59 14.46 0.07
C CYS A 213 11.47 13.99 1.00
N ALA A 214 10.26 14.50 0.82
CA ALA A 214 9.10 14.12 1.64
C ALA A 214 7.90 13.68 0.77
N ASP A 215 8.13 13.25 -0.47
CA ASP A 215 7.04 12.92 -1.41
C ASP A 215 6.15 11.78 -0.88
N GLY A 216 6.73 10.82 -0.17
CA GLY A 216 5.99 9.71 0.46
C GLY A 216 4.95 10.17 1.48
N ARG A 217 5.19 11.32 2.14
CA ARG A 217 4.23 11.92 3.08
C ARG A 217 2.89 12.23 2.40
N ALA A 218 2.91 12.62 1.13
CA ALA A 218 1.73 13.03 0.40
C ALA A 218 0.66 11.92 0.31
N ILE A 219 1.07 10.64 0.27
CA ILE A 219 0.16 9.48 0.28
C ILE A 219 -0.57 9.39 1.61
N PHE A 220 0.13 9.59 2.72
CA PHE A 220 -0.51 9.56 4.03
C PHE A 220 -1.38 10.80 4.28
N ASP A 221 -0.95 11.98 3.80
CA ASP A 221 -1.78 13.18 3.87
C ASP A 221 -3.08 13.01 3.05
N ALA A 222 -3.05 12.26 1.94
CA ALA A 222 -4.26 11.90 1.18
C ALA A 222 -5.22 11.05 2.03
N VAL A 223 -4.70 10.08 2.76
CA VAL A 223 -5.48 9.25 3.70
C VAL A 223 -6.13 10.10 4.79
N LEU A 224 -5.38 11.05 5.37
CA LEU A 224 -5.92 11.97 6.38
C LEU A 224 -7.06 12.84 5.83
N ARG A 225 -6.87 13.42 4.64
CA ARG A 225 -7.91 14.20 3.96
C ARG A 225 -9.17 13.36 3.75
N HIS A 226 -9.02 12.13 3.27
CA HIS A 226 -10.15 11.23 3.06
C HIS A 226 -10.88 10.89 4.37
N ALA A 227 -10.14 10.54 5.43
CA ALA A 227 -10.70 10.21 6.73
C ALA A 227 -11.45 11.40 7.37
N HIS A 228 -10.97 12.64 7.17
CA HIS A 228 -11.64 13.84 7.65
C HIS A 228 -12.92 14.14 6.85
N ALA A 229 -12.88 14.02 5.51
CA ALA A 229 -14.05 14.25 4.66
C ALA A 229 -15.20 13.29 5.00
N GLY A 230 -14.90 12.00 5.25
CA GLY A 230 -15.91 11.01 5.65
C GLY A 230 -16.58 11.34 7.00
N ARG A 231 -15.83 11.89 7.96
CA ARG A 231 -16.37 12.30 9.27
C ARG A 231 -17.25 13.54 9.17
N SER A 232 -16.86 14.52 8.37
CA SER A 232 -17.67 15.72 8.13
C SER A 232 -18.99 15.38 7.42
N ALA A 233 -18.96 14.48 6.44
CA ALA A 233 -20.17 14.02 5.75
C ALA A 233 -21.11 13.23 6.68
N SER A 234 -20.55 12.35 7.53
CA SER A 234 -21.34 11.62 8.53
C SER A 234 -21.96 12.54 9.58
N ALA A 235 -21.23 13.57 10.03
CA ALA A 235 -21.73 14.53 11.01
C ALA A 235 -22.86 15.41 10.42
N ALA A 236 -22.73 15.82 9.16
CA ALA A 236 -23.77 16.59 8.46
C ALA A 236 -25.03 15.75 8.18
N ALA A 237 -24.89 14.46 7.88
CA ALA A 237 -26.01 13.54 7.68
C ALA A 237 -26.75 13.16 8.98
N SER A 238 -26.12 13.36 10.14
CA SER A 238 -26.70 13.12 11.47
C SER A 238 -27.26 14.37 12.16
N ALA A 239 -27.19 15.54 11.50
CA ALA A 239 -27.79 16.76 12.02
C ALA A 239 -29.32 16.73 11.77
N PRO A 240 -30.16 17.05 12.79
CA PRO A 240 -31.62 16.97 12.70
C PRO A 240 -32.23 18.01 11.75
#